data_AF-A0A956ME22-F1
#
_entry.id   AF-A0A956ME22-F1
#
_cell.length_a   1.000
_cell.length_b   1.000
_cell.length_c   1.000
_cell.angle_alpha   90.00
_cell.angle_beta   90.00
_cell.angle_gamma   90.00
#
_symmetry.space_group_name_H-M   'P 1'
#
loop_
_entity.id
_entity.type
_entity.pdbx_description
1 polymer ?
#
loop_
_entity_poly.entity_id
_entity_poly.type
_entity_poly.pdbx_seq_one_letter_code
_entity_poly.pdbx_strand_id
1 'polypeptide(L)'
;MALLRKRGARRLKEIRFRANKSTIWSLTQGGNVLNLHVGYRKAPRHVLEAFAVIASSARSSSAHYRQATATVRNWPGLESAMEEIALQAGDRRLLRLEPGPCVATDAQLRFLRRLYRHLNRQRFSRLLPDDLPVRLSARMVSRLGQMVPALRFGRRVVVELALNVDLMLPDNDREMVETLAHEMAHAADYLVSGRHGHGPSWRRWAHLAGCDPVACTDRPIRHRRSLRERVDRVPPWPFPGRRRSGRNQSADPLRPPVPMQLTLFQ
;
A
#
# COMPACT_ATOMS: atom_id res chain seq x y z
N MET A 1 -5.36 6.44 30.31
CA MET A 1 -6.58 5.60 30.43
C MET A 1 -7.81 6.41 30.83
N ALA A 2 -7.81 7.13 31.95
CA ALA A 2 -8.98 7.87 32.47
C ALA A 2 -9.64 8.83 31.44
N LEU A 3 -8.84 9.61 30.71
CA LEU A 3 -9.33 10.53 29.68
C LEU A 3 -10.13 9.82 28.56
N LEU A 4 -9.63 8.68 28.08
CA LEU A 4 -10.28 7.91 27.00
C LEU A 4 -11.64 7.37 27.46
N ARG A 5 -11.70 6.83 28.68
CA ARG A 5 -12.95 6.32 29.26
C ARG A 5 -13.98 7.43 29.50
N LYS A 6 -13.56 8.59 30.01
CA LYS A 6 -14.41 9.78 30.18
C LYS A 6 -15.05 10.21 28.85
N ARG A 7 -14.35 9.99 27.74
CA ARG A 7 -14.80 10.32 26.37
C ARG A 7 -15.47 9.17 25.62
N GLY A 8 -15.95 8.14 26.34
CA GLY A 8 -16.83 7.12 25.77
C GLY A 8 -16.15 5.80 25.40
N ALA A 9 -14.82 5.67 25.52
CA ALA A 9 -14.12 4.40 25.31
C ALA A 9 -14.30 3.43 26.49
N ARG A 10 -15.56 3.14 26.86
CA ARG A 10 -15.93 2.39 28.07
C ARG A 10 -15.47 0.93 28.05
N ARG A 11 -15.38 0.34 26.85
CA ARG A 11 -14.93 -1.05 26.65
C ARG A 11 -13.40 -1.20 26.80
N LEU A 12 -12.65 -0.10 26.73
CA LEU A 12 -11.20 -0.14 26.78
C LEU A 12 -10.70 -0.51 28.18
N LYS A 13 -10.05 -1.67 28.29
CA LYS A 13 -9.48 -2.22 29.52
C LYS A 13 -7.99 -1.93 29.63
N GLU A 14 -7.26 -1.93 28.51
CA GLU A 14 -5.81 -1.86 28.51
C GLU A 14 -5.26 -0.98 27.37
N ILE A 15 -4.15 -0.28 27.63
CA ILE A 15 -3.36 0.41 26.61
C ILE A 15 -1.96 -0.20 26.61
N ARG A 16 -1.51 -0.74 25.48
CA ARG A 16 -0.17 -1.32 25.31
C ARG A 16 0.66 -0.44 24.40
N PHE A 17 1.84 -0.01 24.87
CA PHE A 17 2.79 0.71 24.03
C PHE A 17 3.79 -0.26 23.41
N ARG A 18 4.04 -0.15 22.11
CA ARG A 18 4.98 -1.00 21.38
C ARG A 18 5.97 -0.15 20.58
N ALA A 19 7.26 -0.48 20.68
CA ALA A 19 8.32 0.09 19.85
C ALA A 19 8.45 -0.75 18.58
N ASN A 20 7.47 -0.69 17.69
CA ASN A 20 7.49 -1.46 16.45
C ASN A 20 7.39 -0.55 15.23
N LYS A 21 8.06 -0.96 14.15
CA LYS A 21 8.11 -0.20 12.89
C LYS A 21 6.78 -0.23 12.11
N SER A 22 5.86 -1.13 12.47
CA SER A 22 4.74 -1.56 11.62
C SER A 22 3.35 -1.31 12.21
N THR A 23 3.18 -1.04 13.51
CA THR A 23 1.86 -0.79 14.10
C THR A 23 1.82 0.58 14.73
N ILE A 24 1.26 1.55 13.99
CA ILE A 24 1.04 2.91 14.51
C ILE A 24 0.04 2.86 15.66
N TRP A 25 -1.10 2.19 15.45
CA TRP A 25 -2.01 1.77 16.51
C TRP A 25 -2.90 0.63 16.00
N SER A 26 -3.47 -0.14 16.92
CA SER A 26 -4.54 -1.10 16.61
C SER A 26 -5.46 -1.26 17.81
N LEU A 27 -6.71 -1.61 17.55
CA LEU A 27 -7.71 -1.91 18.57
C LEU A 27 -8.11 -3.39 18.42
N THR A 28 -8.07 -4.16 19.50
CA THR A 28 -8.46 -5.58 19.43
C THR A 28 -9.93 -5.77 19.11
N GLN A 29 -10.28 -6.94 18.56
CA GLN A 29 -11.67 -7.36 18.36
C GLN A 29 -12.41 -7.27 19.70
N GLY A 30 -13.46 -6.45 19.76
CA GLY A 30 -14.19 -6.11 20.99
C GLY A 30 -13.81 -4.79 21.67
N GLY A 31 -12.77 -4.08 21.22
CA GLY A 31 -12.43 -2.75 21.72
C GLY A 31 -11.72 -2.72 23.08
N ASN A 32 -11.23 -3.86 23.55
CA ASN A 32 -10.74 -4.02 24.92
C ASN A 32 -9.28 -3.58 25.12
N VAL A 33 -8.45 -3.70 24.08
CA VAL A 33 -7.02 -3.36 24.15
C VAL A 33 -6.66 -2.43 22.99
N LEU A 34 -6.14 -1.25 23.34
CA LEU A 34 -5.60 -0.28 22.39
C LEU A 34 -4.07 -0.43 22.38
N ASN A 35 -3.54 -0.98 21.31
CA ASN A 35 -2.10 -1.01 21.07
C ASN A 35 -1.71 0.31 20.41
N LEU A 36 -0.74 1.00 20.98
CA LEU A 36 -0.21 2.27 20.50
C LEU A 36 1.28 2.13 20.23
N HIS A 37 1.78 2.85 19.22
CA HIS A 37 3.21 3.09 19.10
C HIS A 37 3.75 3.88 20.30
N VAL A 38 4.98 3.60 20.75
CA VAL A 38 5.63 4.32 21.87
C VAL A 38 5.70 5.83 21.65
N GLY A 39 5.71 6.29 20.40
CA GLY A 39 5.66 7.72 20.06
C GLY A 39 4.47 8.45 20.71
N TYR A 40 3.32 7.77 20.88
CA TYR A 40 2.14 8.37 21.50
C TYR A 40 2.23 8.59 23.02
N ARG A 41 3.34 8.20 23.68
CA ARG A 41 3.51 8.47 25.12
C ARG A 41 3.50 9.96 25.44
N LYS A 42 3.98 10.79 24.51
CA LYS A 42 4.01 12.26 24.63
C LYS A 42 2.88 12.94 23.87
N ALA A 43 1.82 12.20 23.51
CA ALA A 43 0.74 12.72 22.70
C ALA A 43 -0.02 13.85 23.44
N PRO A 44 -0.25 15.00 22.78
CA PRO A 44 -1.02 16.09 23.36
C PRO A 44 -2.49 15.67 23.50
N ARG A 45 -3.21 16.39 24.36
CA ARG A 45 -4.59 16.08 24.72
C ARG A 45 -5.51 15.86 23.51
N HIS A 46 -5.41 16.68 22.46
CA HIS A 46 -6.27 16.54 21.27
C HIS A 46 -6.06 15.21 20.52
N VAL A 47 -4.85 14.64 20.52
CA VAL A 47 -4.56 13.31 19.95
C VAL A 47 -5.16 12.21 20.82
N LEU A 48 -5.07 12.35 22.14
CA LEU A 48 -5.71 11.42 23.07
C LEU A 48 -7.24 11.46 22.94
N GLU A 49 -7.83 12.64 22.73
CA GLU A 49 -9.26 12.79 22.48
C GLU A 49 -9.66 12.12 21.16
N ALA A 50 -8.85 12.23 20.10
CA ALA A 50 -9.07 11.51 18.86
C ALA A 50 -9.01 9.98 19.04
N PHE A 51 -8.09 9.45 19.86
CA PHE A 51 -8.10 8.03 20.23
C PHE A 51 -9.38 7.62 20.97
N ALA A 52 -9.96 8.50 21.79
CA ALA A 52 -11.23 8.20 22.45
C ALA A 52 -12.37 8.07 21.44
N VAL A 53 -12.43 8.94 20.43
CA VAL A 53 -13.40 8.85 19.32
C VAL A 53 -13.22 7.52 18.58
N ILE A 54 -11.98 7.15 18.24
CA ILE A 54 -11.68 5.89 17.55
C ILE A 54 -12.12 4.68 18.38
N ALA A 55 -11.80 4.67 19.68
CA ALA A 55 -12.09 3.54 20.57
C ALA A 55 -13.57 3.45 21.01
N SER A 56 -14.33 4.52 20.88
CA SER A 56 -15.78 4.56 21.22
C SER A 56 -16.69 4.37 20.01
N SER A 57 -16.18 4.56 18.80
CA SER A 57 -17.00 4.47 17.59
C SER A 57 -17.35 3.02 17.24
N ALA A 58 -18.65 2.69 17.33
CA ALA A 58 -19.17 1.39 16.88
C ALA A 58 -19.13 1.22 15.35
N ARG A 59 -19.00 2.32 14.59
CA ARG A 59 -18.92 2.34 13.12
C ARG A 59 -17.67 3.08 12.66
N SER A 60 -16.76 2.36 12.00
CA SER A 60 -15.48 2.84 11.45
C SER A 60 -15.61 3.77 10.23
N SER A 61 -16.83 4.16 9.84
CA SER A 61 -17.12 4.92 8.61
C SER A 61 -17.71 6.32 8.82
N SER A 62 -17.83 6.81 10.05
CA SER A 62 -18.33 8.18 10.29
C SER A 62 -17.29 9.24 9.91
N ALA A 63 -17.76 10.46 9.57
CA ALA A 63 -16.86 11.59 9.30
C ALA A 63 -15.97 11.92 10.50
N HIS A 64 -16.52 11.86 11.71
CA HIS A 64 -15.76 12.07 12.96
C HIS A 64 -14.71 10.98 13.18
N TYR A 65 -15.01 9.71 12.85
CA TYR A 65 -14.02 8.63 12.91
C TYR A 65 -12.88 8.86 11.92
N ARG A 66 -13.19 9.27 10.68
CA ARG A 66 -12.17 9.62 9.68
C ARG A 66 -11.30 10.79 10.14
N GLN A 67 -11.91 11.83 10.69
CA GLN A 67 -11.18 13.00 11.21
C GLN A 67 -10.28 12.61 12.37
N ALA A 68 -10.80 11.88 13.36
CA ALA A 68 -10.00 11.39 14.49
C ALA A 68 -8.85 10.48 14.02
N THR A 69 -9.11 9.62 13.04
CA THR A 69 -8.09 8.77 12.41
C THR A 69 -7.03 9.61 11.72
N ALA A 70 -7.42 10.67 11.01
CA ALA A 70 -6.48 11.60 10.39
C ALA A 70 -5.65 12.35 11.44
N THR A 71 -6.27 12.87 12.50
CA THR A 71 -5.57 13.55 13.61
C THR A 71 -4.52 12.65 14.24
N VAL A 72 -4.87 11.41 14.56
CA VAL A 72 -3.93 10.45 15.15
C VAL A 72 -2.82 10.07 14.17
N ARG A 73 -3.17 9.81 12.90
CA ARG A 73 -2.19 9.42 11.86
C ARG A 73 -1.24 10.54 11.48
N ASN A 74 -1.68 11.79 11.57
CA ASN A 74 -0.93 12.96 11.11
C ASN A 74 -0.28 13.73 12.26
N TRP A 75 -0.26 13.18 13.47
CA TRP A 75 0.36 13.86 14.61
C TRP A 75 1.89 13.86 14.48
N PRO A 76 2.56 15.03 14.47
CA PRO A 76 4.01 15.10 14.24
C PRO A 76 4.86 14.38 15.27
N GLY A 77 4.44 14.25 16.53
CA GLY A 77 5.24 13.54 17.53
C GLY A 77 5.37 12.03 17.29
N LEU A 78 4.55 11.46 16.41
CA LEU A 78 4.73 10.09 15.92
C LEU A 78 5.93 9.99 14.97
N GLU A 79 6.17 11.01 14.16
CA GLU A 79 7.25 11.08 13.17
C GLU A 79 8.61 10.91 13.81
N SER A 80 8.96 11.82 14.71
CA SER A 80 10.25 11.82 15.38
C SER A 80 10.51 10.49 16.07
N ALA A 81 9.48 9.92 16.72
CA ALA A 81 9.59 8.63 17.40
C ALA A 81 9.79 7.45 16.44
N MET A 82 9.20 7.47 15.25
CA MET A 82 9.38 6.39 14.27
C MET A 82 10.70 6.51 13.52
N GLU A 83 11.16 7.73 13.25
CA GLU A 83 12.48 8.01 12.67
C GLU A 83 13.60 7.60 13.62
N GLU A 84 13.50 7.95 14.91
CA GLU A 84 14.44 7.52 15.94
C GLU A 84 14.58 6.00 15.99
N ILE A 85 13.46 5.26 15.94
CA ILE A 85 13.48 3.79 15.94
C ILE A 85 14.07 3.23 14.63
N ALA A 86 13.79 3.86 13.49
CA ALA A 86 14.37 3.45 12.21
C ALA A 86 15.89 3.66 12.19
N LEU A 87 16.37 4.79 12.72
CA LEU A 87 17.78 5.11 12.89
C LEU A 87 18.47 4.13 13.84
N GLN A 88 17.90 3.90 15.02
CA GLN A 88 18.42 2.94 16.01
C GLN A 88 18.51 1.52 15.44
N ALA A 89 17.57 1.15 14.58
CA ALA A 89 17.55 -0.15 13.93
C ALA A 89 18.39 -0.23 12.62
N GLY A 90 19.13 0.83 12.27
CA GLY A 90 19.99 0.88 11.08
C GLY A 90 19.24 0.84 9.74
N ASP A 91 17.94 1.10 9.71
CA ASP A 91 17.07 0.85 8.55
C ASP A 91 16.98 2.07 7.64
N ARG A 92 18.12 2.44 7.05
CA ARG A 92 18.25 3.63 6.17
C ARG A 92 17.29 3.63 4.99
N ARG A 93 16.71 2.47 4.61
CA ARG A 93 15.72 2.37 3.54
C ARG A 93 14.45 3.13 3.87
N LEU A 94 14.03 3.13 5.14
CA LEU A 94 12.82 3.81 5.58
C LEU A 94 12.93 5.35 5.58
N LEU A 95 14.15 5.87 5.49
CA LEU A 95 14.44 7.31 5.46
C LEU A 95 14.58 7.84 4.04
N ARG A 96 14.59 6.97 3.03
CA ARG A 96 14.67 7.38 1.63
C ARG A 96 13.34 7.96 1.22
N LEU A 97 13.30 9.24 0.84
CA LEU A 97 12.07 9.89 0.37
C LEU A 97 12.01 10.05 -1.15
N GLU A 98 13.17 9.98 -1.81
CA GLU A 98 13.26 10.19 -3.26
C GLU A 98 13.34 8.88 -4.04
N PRO A 99 12.62 8.78 -5.18
CA PRO A 99 12.76 7.69 -6.14
C PRO A 99 14.21 7.47 -6.61
N GLY A 100 14.47 6.29 -7.15
CA GLY A 100 15.77 6.00 -7.77
C GLY A 100 15.94 6.57 -9.17
N PRO A 101 17.15 6.46 -9.72
CA PRO A 101 17.39 6.73 -11.15
C PRO A 101 16.48 5.85 -12.01
N CYS A 102 15.74 6.46 -12.92
CA CYS A 102 14.84 5.79 -13.85
C CYS A 102 15.47 5.71 -15.24
N VAL A 103 15.45 4.52 -15.84
CA VAL A 103 15.91 4.33 -17.24
C VAL A 103 14.77 4.23 -18.24
N ALA A 104 13.53 4.41 -17.80
CA ALA A 104 12.36 4.29 -18.67
C ALA A 104 12.30 5.45 -19.67
N THR A 105 11.86 5.16 -20.89
CA THR A 105 11.42 6.20 -21.83
C THR A 105 10.07 6.79 -21.40
N ASP A 106 9.71 7.97 -21.91
CA ASP A 106 8.42 8.58 -21.62
C ASP A 106 7.23 7.71 -22.02
N ALA A 107 7.36 6.97 -23.12
CA ALA A 107 6.33 6.05 -23.60
C ALA A 107 6.13 4.89 -22.62
N GLN A 108 7.22 4.34 -22.09
CA GLN A 108 7.20 3.31 -21.05
C GLN A 108 6.60 3.83 -19.75
N LEU A 109 6.95 5.04 -19.31
CA LEU A 109 6.38 5.65 -18.11
C LEU A 109 4.86 5.86 -18.25
N ARG A 110 4.39 6.36 -19.39
CA ARG A 110 2.94 6.49 -19.66
C ARG A 110 2.23 5.14 -19.62
N PHE A 111 2.82 4.12 -20.24
CA PHE A 111 2.30 2.76 -20.23
C PHE A 111 2.20 2.21 -18.81
N LEU A 112 3.30 2.25 -18.04
CA LEU A 112 3.35 1.73 -16.67
C LEU A 112 2.39 2.46 -15.72
N ARG A 113 2.29 3.79 -15.81
CA ARG A 113 1.31 4.57 -15.04
C ARG A 113 -0.12 4.16 -15.38
N ARG A 114 -0.43 3.93 -16.66
CA ARG A 114 -1.75 3.47 -17.10
C ARG A 114 -2.05 2.06 -16.57
N LEU A 115 -1.07 1.15 -16.65
CA LEU A 115 -1.18 -0.23 -16.16
C LEU A 115 -1.39 -0.24 -14.65
N TYR A 116 -0.55 0.46 -13.90
CA TYR A 116 -0.67 0.64 -12.46
C TYR A 116 -2.06 1.13 -12.05
N ARG A 117 -2.54 2.24 -12.64
CA ARG A 117 -3.87 2.79 -12.33
C ARG A 117 -4.99 1.82 -12.67
N HIS A 118 -4.85 1.06 -13.74
CA HIS A 118 -5.82 0.01 -14.09
C HIS A 118 -5.86 -1.07 -13.01
N LEU A 119 -4.70 -1.63 -12.64
CA LEU A 119 -4.60 -2.64 -11.58
C LEU A 119 -5.10 -2.11 -10.24
N ASN A 120 -4.73 -0.88 -9.85
CA ASN A 120 -5.15 -0.26 -8.60
C ASN A 120 -6.69 -0.17 -8.52
N ARG A 121 -7.33 0.24 -9.63
CA ARG A 121 -8.80 0.28 -9.71
C ARG A 121 -9.43 -1.10 -9.66
N GLN A 122 -8.90 -2.07 -10.42
CA GLN A 122 -9.55 -3.37 -10.60
C GLN A 122 -9.31 -4.33 -9.44
N ARG A 123 -8.11 -4.30 -8.84
CA ARG A 123 -7.65 -5.33 -7.89
C ARG A 123 -7.46 -4.80 -6.47
N PHE A 124 -7.26 -3.49 -6.32
CA PHE A 124 -7.02 -2.85 -5.02
C PHE A 124 -8.12 -1.86 -4.64
N SER A 125 -9.23 -1.77 -5.40
CA SER A 125 -10.34 -0.84 -5.12
C SER A 125 -9.88 0.61 -4.87
N ARG A 126 -8.84 1.07 -5.58
CA ARG A 126 -8.21 2.39 -5.40
C ARG A 126 -7.60 2.63 -4.01
N LEU A 127 -7.20 1.57 -3.32
CA LEU A 127 -6.52 1.69 -2.02
C LEU A 127 -5.17 2.39 -2.13
N LEU A 128 -4.43 2.19 -3.22
CA LEU A 128 -3.10 2.77 -3.41
C LEU A 128 -3.19 4.18 -4.03
N PRO A 129 -2.20 5.07 -3.79
CA PRO A 129 -2.19 6.42 -4.38
C PRO A 129 -2.15 6.41 -5.91
N ASP A 130 -2.99 7.20 -6.58
CA ASP A 130 -3.09 7.23 -8.06
C ASP A 130 -1.82 7.75 -8.78
N ASP A 131 -0.92 8.37 -8.04
CA ASP A 131 0.34 8.98 -8.46
C ASP A 131 1.58 8.25 -7.93
N LEU A 132 1.44 7.05 -7.34
CA LEU A 132 2.56 6.25 -6.85
C LEU A 132 3.60 6.02 -7.98
N PRO A 133 4.86 6.45 -7.82
CA PRO A 133 5.86 6.30 -8.86
C PRO A 133 6.13 4.82 -9.20
N VAL A 134 6.09 4.50 -10.50
CA VAL A 134 6.56 3.23 -11.05
C VAL A 134 7.79 3.50 -11.90
N ARG A 135 8.89 2.82 -11.61
CA ARG A 135 10.21 3.09 -12.19
C ARG A 135 10.79 1.84 -12.83
N LEU A 136 11.47 2.01 -13.97
CA LEU A 136 12.36 0.98 -14.52
C LEU A 136 13.81 1.16 -14.05
N SER A 137 14.44 0.05 -13.69
CA SER A 137 15.80 -0.04 -13.18
C SER A 137 16.66 -0.95 -14.07
N ALA A 138 17.75 -0.41 -14.60
CA ALA A 138 18.79 -1.20 -15.28
C ALA A 138 19.81 -1.83 -14.31
N ARG A 139 19.65 -1.68 -12.99
CA ARG A 139 20.61 -2.20 -12.00
C ARG A 139 20.07 -3.39 -11.19
N MET A 140 18.81 -3.75 -11.39
CA MET A 140 18.18 -4.88 -10.70
C MET A 140 18.55 -6.16 -11.43
N VAL A 141 19.52 -6.90 -10.88
CA VAL A 141 20.02 -8.15 -11.48
C VAL A 141 19.51 -9.41 -10.77
N SER A 142 19.25 -9.32 -9.46
CA SER A 142 18.86 -10.47 -8.63
C SER A 142 17.36 -10.55 -8.34
N ARG A 143 16.58 -9.57 -8.81
CA ARG A 143 15.14 -9.50 -8.56
C ARG A 143 14.43 -8.72 -9.66
N LEU A 144 13.16 -9.01 -9.87
CA LEU A 144 12.34 -8.39 -10.92
C LEU A 144 11.60 -7.14 -10.44
N GLY A 145 11.30 -7.07 -9.14
CA GLY A 145 10.55 -5.99 -8.53
C GLY A 145 11.10 -5.60 -7.17
N GLN A 146 10.76 -4.39 -6.73
CA GLN A 146 10.96 -3.90 -5.38
C GLN A 146 9.99 -2.75 -5.06
N MET A 147 9.18 -2.93 -4.04
CA MET A 147 8.51 -1.85 -3.32
C MET A 147 9.50 -1.15 -2.38
N VAL A 148 9.55 0.17 -2.41
CA VAL A 148 10.42 0.98 -1.54
C VAL A 148 9.57 1.66 -0.47
N PRO A 149 9.56 1.12 0.77
CA PRO A 149 8.84 1.71 1.88
C PRO A 149 9.61 2.90 2.43
N ALA A 150 8.89 3.90 2.92
CA ALA A 150 9.46 4.97 3.70
C ALA A 150 8.50 5.48 4.77
N LEU A 151 9.06 6.29 5.66
CA LEU A 151 8.32 7.11 6.58
C LEU A 151 8.46 8.56 6.11
N ARG A 152 7.33 9.20 5.85
CA ARG A 152 7.26 10.63 5.57
C ARG A 152 6.31 11.26 6.57
N PHE A 153 6.79 12.19 7.37
CA PHE A 153 5.97 12.78 8.42
C PHE A 153 5.44 11.74 9.43
N GLY A 154 6.22 10.70 9.72
CA GLY A 154 5.83 9.57 10.59
C GLY A 154 4.77 8.65 10.00
N ARG A 155 4.38 8.91 8.75
CA ARG A 155 3.38 8.14 8.04
C ARG A 155 4.06 7.19 7.09
N ARG A 156 3.56 5.96 7.07
CA ARG A 156 3.95 4.97 6.07
C ARG A 156 3.58 5.48 4.70
N VAL A 157 4.59 5.59 3.85
CA VAL A 157 4.45 5.92 2.44
C VAL A 157 5.21 4.89 1.62
N VAL A 158 4.79 4.71 0.38
CA VAL A 158 5.61 4.00 -0.60
C VAL A 158 6.22 5.06 -1.51
N VAL A 159 7.55 5.05 -1.61
CA VAL A 159 8.31 6.02 -2.42
C VAL A 159 8.17 5.68 -3.89
N GLU A 160 8.35 4.40 -4.21
CA GLU A 160 8.28 3.89 -5.58
C GLU A 160 8.00 2.39 -5.60
N LEU A 161 7.49 1.92 -6.74
CA LEU A 161 7.58 0.55 -7.20
C LEU A 161 8.66 0.50 -8.29
N ALA A 162 9.78 -0.14 -7.99
CA ALA A 162 10.88 -0.33 -8.93
C ALA A 162 10.74 -1.68 -9.61
N LEU A 163 10.85 -1.70 -10.95
CA LEU A 163 10.81 -2.89 -11.78
C LEU A 163 12.12 -3.03 -12.55
N ASN A 164 12.56 -4.26 -12.80
CA ASN A 164 13.67 -4.55 -13.70
C ASN A 164 13.26 -4.15 -15.13
N VAL A 165 14.14 -3.41 -15.82
CA VAL A 165 13.93 -2.98 -17.22
C VAL A 165 13.74 -4.17 -18.18
N ASP A 166 14.32 -5.33 -17.87
CA ASP A 166 14.19 -6.54 -18.69
C ASP A 166 12.72 -7.00 -18.82
N LEU A 167 11.83 -6.64 -17.89
CA LEU A 167 10.39 -6.91 -17.97
C LEU A 167 9.72 -6.25 -19.19
N MET A 168 10.38 -5.28 -19.84
CA MET A 168 9.88 -4.64 -21.06
C MET A 168 10.29 -5.39 -22.33
N LEU A 169 11.20 -6.37 -22.25
CA LEU A 169 11.61 -7.21 -23.39
C LEU A 169 10.44 -8.05 -23.90
N PRO A 170 10.48 -8.49 -25.18
CA PRO A 170 9.52 -9.47 -25.68
C PRO A 170 9.46 -10.71 -24.79
N ASP A 171 8.29 -11.35 -24.77
CA ASP A 171 7.99 -12.58 -24.02
C ASP A 171 7.85 -12.42 -22.49
N ASN A 172 8.20 -11.24 -21.95
CA ASN A 172 8.09 -10.94 -20.51
C ASN A 172 6.77 -10.25 -20.10
N ASP A 173 5.82 -10.08 -21.03
CA ASP A 173 4.62 -9.24 -20.82
C ASP A 173 3.76 -9.73 -19.65
N ARG A 174 3.61 -11.05 -19.49
CA ARG A 174 2.90 -11.65 -18.34
C ARG A 174 3.63 -11.35 -17.04
N GLU A 175 4.94 -11.59 -17.01
CA GLU A 175 5.73 -11.48 -15.79
C GLU A 175 5.92 -10.03 -15.35
N MET A 176 5.85 -9.08 -16.29
CA MET A 176 5.73 -7.66 -15.97
C MET A 176 4.44 -7.36 -15.19
N VAL A 177 3.29 -7.88 -15.64
CA VAL A 177 2.00 -7.66 -14.95
C VAL A 177 1.99 -8.32 -13.58
N GLU A 178 2.48 -9.57 -13.50
CA GLU A 178 2.60 -10.32 -12.24
C GLU A 178 3.52 -9.61 -11.25
N THR A 179 4.71 -9.21 -11.69
CA THR A 179 5.68 -8.50 -10.84
C THR A 179 5.11 -7.18 -10.35
N LEU A 180 4.45 -6.39 -11.21
CA LEU A 180 3.83 -5.13 -10.78
C LEU A 180 2.72 -5.38 -9.75
N ALA A 181 1.86 -6.37 -9.98
CA ALA A 181 0.80 -6.73 -9.03
C ALA A 181 1.36 -7.19 -7.68
N HIS A 182 2.46 -7.96 -7.69
CA HIS A 182 3.18 -8.40 -6.50
C HIS A 182 3.75 -7.22 -5.69
N GLU A 183 4.42 -6.27 -6.34
CA GLU A 183 4.93 -5.08 -5.67
C GLU A 183 3.81 -4.17 -5.16
N MET A 184 2.68 -4.11 -5.87
CA MET A 184 1.47 -3.44 -5.39
C MET A 184 0.86 -4.13 -4.15
N ALA A 185 0.92 -5.47 -4.06
CA ALA A 185 0.50 -6.20 -2.87
C ALA A 185 1.39 -5.89 -1.66
N HIS A 186 2.71 -5.76 -1.86
CA HIS A 186 3.63 -5.23 -0.84
C HIS A 186 3.26 -3.82 -0.41
N ALA A 187 2.96 -2.93 -1.37
CA ALA A 187 2.56 -1.57 -1.07
C ALA A 187 1.26 -1.53 -0.24
N ALA A 188 0.25 -2.34 -0.61
CA ALA A 188 -1.00 -2.44 0.12
C ALA A 188 -0.78 -2.92 1.56
N ASP A 189 0.00 -4.00 1.76
CA ASP A 189 0.26 -4.52 3.10
C ASP A 189 1.09 -3.55 3.95
N TYR A 190 2.02 -2.82 3.35
CA TYR A 190 2.80 -1.82 4.06
C TYR A 190 1.93 -0.65 4.49
N LEU A 191 1.11 -0.09 3.59
CA LEU A 191 0.25 1.04 3.93
C LEU A 191 -0.78 0.67 5.02
N VAL A 192 -1.41 -0.50 4.89
CA VAL A 192 -2.46 -0.96 5.82
C VAL A 192 -1.88 -1.50 7.12
N SER A 193 -0.96 -2.46 7.04
CA SER A 193 -0.49 -3.27 8.17
C SER A 193 0.93 -2.90 8.63
N GLY A 194 1.67 -2.08 7.88
CA GLY A 194 3.07 -1.76 8.14
C GLY A 194 4.05 -2.91 7.95
N ARG A 195 3.62 -4.01 7.34
CA ARG A 195 4.45 -5.18 7.04
C ARG A 195 5.02 -5.04 5.63
N HIS A 196 6.22 -5.54 5.42
CA HIS A 196 6.96 -5.42 4.16
C HIS A 196 7.56 -6.76 3.69
N GLY A 197 7.07 -7.86 4.26
CA GLY A 197 7.49 -9.22 3.92
C GLY A 197 6.30 -10.12 3.65
N HIS A 198 6.55 -11.33 3.15
CA HIS A 198 5.55 -12.24 2.57
C HIS A 198 4.74 -13.06 3.60
N GLY A 199 4.40 -12.43 4.72
CA GLY A 199 3.61 -13.05 5.79
C GLY A 199 2.13 -13.24 5.43
N PRO A 200 1.29 -13.76 6.35
CA PRO A 200 -0.11 -14.05 6.07
C PRO A 200 -0.94 -12.86 5.57
N SER A 201 -0.62 -11.65 6.03
CA SER A 201 -1.29 -10.42 5.57
C SER A 201 -0.97 -10.11 4.11
N TRP A 202 0.31 -10.23 3.73
CA TRP A 202 0.75 -10.03 2.35
C TRP A 202 0.14 -11.08 1.42
N ARG A 203 0.08 -12.36 1.81
CA ARG A 203 -0.53 -13.42 0.97
C ARG A 203 -1.99 -13.14 0.64
N ARG A 204 -2.75 -12.57 1.59
CA ARG A 204 -4.12 -12.11 1.31
C ARG A 204 -4.15 -11.02 0.25
N TRP A 205 -3.24 -10.05 0.32
CA TRP A 205 -3.11 -9.03 -0.72
C TRP A 205 -2.67 -9.61 -2.06
N ALA A 206 -1.75 -10.58 -2.08
CA ALA A 206 -1.32 -11.26 -3.31
C ALA A 206 -2.50 -11.97 -4.00
N HIS A 207 -3.33 -12.70 -3.24
CA HIS A 207 -4.54 -13.33 -3.76
C HIS A 207 -5.53 -12.30 -4.34
N LEU A 208 -5.80 -11.20 -3.61
CA LEU A 208 -6.67 -10.12 -4.09
C LEU A 208 -6.09 -9.42 -5.33
N ALA A 209 -4.77 -9.29 -5.38
CA ALA A 209 -4.03 -8.76 -6.51
C ALA A 209 -4.01 -9.72 -7.71
N GLY A 210 -4.48 -10.96 -7.55
CA GLY A 210 -4.44 -12.00 -8.58
C GLY A 210 -3.03 -12.33 -9.03
N CYS A 211 -2.06 -12.25 -8.12
CA CYS A 211 -0.68 -12.70 -8.35
C CYS A 211 -0.35 -13.90 -7.45
N ASP A 212 0.68 -14.65 -7.84
CA ASP A 212 1.12 -15.84 -7.10
C ASP A 212 1.65 -15.44 -5.71
N PRO A 213 1.14 -16.00 -4.59
CA PRO A 213 1.56 -15.69 -3.23
C PRO A 213 2.93 -16.31 -2.85
N VAL A 214 3.89 -16.37 -3.78
CA VAL A 214 5.25 -16.87 -3.57
C VAL A 214 6.26 -15.73 -3.57
N ALA A 215 7.35 -15.90 -2.82
CA ALA A 215 8.38 -14.86 -2.71
C ALA A 215 9.27 -14.74 -3.96
N CYS A 216 9.47 -15.86 -4.67
CA CYS A 216 10.28 -15.97 -5.87
C CYS A 216 9.42 -16.58 -6.98
N THR A 217 9.46 -15.99 -8.17
CA THR A 217 9.00 -16.67 -9.38
C THR A 217 10.09 -17.62 -9.85
N ASP A 218 9.71 -18.84 -10.20
CA ASP A 218 10.56 -19.83 -10.89
C ASP A 218 10.47 -19.69 -12.41
N ARG A 219 9.59 -18.81 -12.90
CA ARG A 219 9.40 -18.62 -14.33
C ARG A 219 10.59 -17.92 -14.95
N PRO A 220 11.15 -18.48 -16.03
CA PRO A 220 12.24 -17.83 -16.74
C PRO A 220 11.73 -16.53 -17.35
N ILE A 221 12.52 -15.46 -17.23
CA ILE A 221 12.32 -14.25 -18.00
C ILE A 221 13.44 -14.11 -19.03
N ARG A 222 13.16 -13.42 -20.11
CA ARG A 222 14.18 -12.98 -21.05
C ARG A 222 15.04 -11.91 -20.40
N HIS A 223 16.35 -12.04 -20.53
CA HIS A 223 17.32 -11.06 -20.09
C HIS A 223 18.00 -10.40 -21.29
N ARG A 224 18.37 -9.13 -21.13
CA ARG A 224 19.28 -8.46 -22.07
C ARG A 224 20.66 -9.08 -22.00
N ARG A 225 21.43 -8.99 -23.09
CA ARG A 225 22.77 -9.58 -23.16
C ARG A 225 23.80 -8.76 -22.39
N SER A 226 23.54 -7.46 -22.22
CA SER A 226 24.43 -6.53 -21.51
C SER A 226 23.63 -5.51 -20.71
N LEU A 227 24.15 -5.13 -19.54
CA LEU A 227 23.54 -4.08 -18.70
C LEU A 227 23.54 -2.69 -19.37
N ARG A 228 24.33 -2.50 -20.44
CA ARG A 228 24.39 -1.27 -21.24
C ARG A 228 23.36 -1.23 -22.37
N GLU A 229 22.74 -2.37 -22.69
CA GLU A 229 21.75 -2.47 -23.75
C GLU A 229 20.51 -1.63 -23.40
N ARG A 230 20.07 -0.78 -24.34
CA ARG A 230 18.86 0.02 -24.20
C ARG A 230 17.64 -0.83 -24.47
N VAL A 231 16.60 -0.64 -23.65
CA VAL A 231 15.32 -1.33 -23.80
C VAL A 231 14.24 -0.27 -23.97
N ASP A 232 13.89 0.01 -25.22
CA ASP A 232 12.93 1.08 -25.57
C ASP A 232 11.51 0.54 -25.86
N ARG A 233 11.34 -0.80 -25.91
CA ARG A 233 10.05 -1.46 -26.18
C ARG A 233 8.98 -1.03 -25.18
N VAL A 234 7.78 -0.78 -25.70
CA VAL A 234 6.55 -0.65 -24.92
C VAL A 234 5.68 -1.88 -25.21
N PRO A 235 5.36 -2.71 -24.20
CA PRO A 235 4.49 -3.87 -24.38
C PRO A 235 3.10 -3.48 -24.91
N PRO A 236 2.41 -4.39 -25.61
CA PRO A 236 1.00 -4.22 -25.90
C PRO A 236 0.18 -4.13 -24.60
N TRP A 237 -1.00 -3.52 -24.67
CA TRP A 237 -1.90 -3.45 -23.52
C TRP A 237 -2.37 -4.86 -23.15
N PRO A 238 -2.14 -5.35 -21.92
CA PRO A 238 -2.30 -6.78 -21.58
C PRO A 238 -3.75 -7.19 -21.32
N PHE A 239 -4.70 -6.24 -21.32
CA PHE A 239 -6.11 -6.53 -21.10
C PHE A 239 -6.89 -6.33 -22.40
N PRO A 240 -7.78 -7.25 -22.80
CA PRO A 240 -8.58 -7.08 -23.99
C PRO A 240 -9.35 -5.76 -23.92
N GLY A 241 -9.27 -4.96 -24.98
CA GLY A 241 -10.11 -3.77 -25.12
C GLY A 241 -11.57 -4.22 -25.07
N ARG A 242 -12.42 -3.53 -24.29
CA ARG A 242 -13.87 -3.71 -24.43
C ARG A 242 -14.18 -3.49 -25.90
N ARG A 243 -14.58 -4.54 -26.62
CA ARG A 243 -15.19 -4.37 -27.94
C ARG A 243 -16.37 -3.42 -27.71
N ARG A 244 -16.31 -2.23 -28.31
CA ARG A 244 -17.52 -1.42 -28.47
C ARG A 244 -18.42 -2.22 -29.39
N SER A 245 -19.35 -2.98 -28.82
CA SER A 245 -20.46 -3.56 -29.58
C SER A 245 -21.23 -2.39 -30.18
N GLY A 246 -21.11 -2.22 -31.49
CA GLY A 246 -21.99 -1.32 -32.23
C GLY A 246 -23.38 -1.93 -32.33
N ARG A 247 -24.36 -1.31 -31.67
CA ARG A 247 -25.62 -0.80 -32.27
C ARG A 247 -26.69 -0.50 -31.20
N ASN A 248 -27.35 0.64 -31.46
CA ASN A 248 -28.71 1.07 -31.14
C ASN A 248 -29.18 1.32 -29.69
N GLN A 249 -29.32 2.63 -29.43
CA GLN A 249 -30.49 3.38 -28.93
C GLN A 249 -31.31 2.87 -27.73
N SER A 250 -31.52 3.83 -26.82
CA SER A 250 -32.59 3.99 -25.81
C SER A 250 -32.68 2.99 -24.65
N ALA A 251 -32.17 3.41 -23.47
CA ALA A 251 -32.92 3.42 -22.20
C ALA A 251 -32.10 4.10 -21.07
N ASP A 252 -32.68 5.18 -20.57
CA ASP A 252 -32.59 5.87 -19.26
C ASP A 252 -31.51 5.46 -18.21
N PRO A 253 -30.71 6.40 -17.66
CA PRO A 253 -29.77 6.14 -16.57
C PRO A 253 -30.38 6.53 -15.22
N LEU A 254 -30.56 5.59 -14.28
CA LEU A 254 -30.47 5.81 -12.83
C LEU A 254 -30.78 4.52 -12.05
N ARG A 255 -29.77 3.67 -11.84
CA ARG A 255 -29.72 2.76 -10.68
C ARG A 255 -28.27 2.61 -10.21
N PRO A 256 -27.92 3.00 -8.97
CA PRO A 256 -26.62 2.70 -8.41
C PRO A 256 -26.49 1.19 -8.14
N PRO A 257 -25.29 0.61 -8.25
CA PRO A 257 -25.07 -0.80 -7.97
C PRO A 257 -25.26 -1.09 -6.47
N VAL A 258 -25.96 -2.20 -6.20
CA VAL A 258 -26.10 -2.79 -4.88
C VAL A 258 -24.71 -3.21 -4.38
N PRO A 259 -24.26 -2.79 -3.18
CA PRO A 259 -22.99 -3.24 -2.62
C PRO A 259 -23.07 -4.74 -2.29
N MET A 260 -22.13 -5.52 -2.84
CA MET A 260 -21.86 -6.89 -2.41
C MET A 260 -21.54 -6.90 -0.92
N GLN A 261 -22.36 -7.61 -0.15
CA GLN A 261 -22.04 -8.00 1.22
C GLN A 261 -20.85 -8.96 1.16
N LEU A 262 -19.69 -8.51 1.65
CA LEU A 262 -18.64 -9.43 2.08
C LEU A 262 -19.01 -9.93 3.46
N THR A 263 -19.63 -11.10 3.51
CA THR A 263 -19.67 -11.96 4.69
C THR A 263 -18.23 -12.35 5.01
N LEU A 264 -17.66 -11.78 6.07
CA LEU A 264 -16.46 -12.30 6.70
C LEU A 264 -16.86 -12.96 8.02
N PHE A 265 -16.67 -14.27 8.03
CA PHE A 265 -16.78 -15.15 9.17
C PHE A 265 -15.83 -14.70 10.31
N GLN A 266 -16.42 -14.70 11.51
CA GLN A 266 -15.93 -14.79 12.90
C GLN A 266 -14.44 -14.53 13.22
#